data_AF-A0A1R1I2Q7-F1
#
_entry.id   AF-A0A1R1I2Q7-F1
#
_cell.length_a   1.000
_cell.length_b   1.000
_cell.length_c   1.000
_cell.angle_alpha   90.00
_cell.angle_beta   90.00
_cell.angle_gamma   90.00
#
_symmetry.space_group_name_H-M   'P 1'
#
loop_
_entity.id
_entity.type
_entity.pdbx_description
1 polymer ?
#
loop_
_entity_poly.entity_id
_entity_poly.type
_entity_poly.pdbx_seq_one_letter_code
_entity_poly.pdbx_strand_id
1 'polypeptide(L)'
;MRILAVWLLTASLLAGCAQIPAPPLAARAAVGNFAVDARFALKITHPDGRIENSGGRLSWTHENRMDRMLLANPLGIGLAEIESAPGHASLRTGDGKNYSAAEPDQLLAEVTGQPLPVSHLPAWLLGRPHGAGTVEHDAWSRPSRLREAGWQIDYLYADDAPDALPTRLTAIGDNIELRLRIETWKTTP
;
A
#
# COMPACT_ATOMS: atom_id res chain seq x y z
N MET A 1 55.31 13.01 -54.16
CA MET A 1 54.88 14.06 -53.21
C MET A 1 53.47 13.71 -52.76
N ARG A 2 53.35 13.10 -51.57
CA ARG A 2 52.70 13.66 -50.36
C ARG A 2 51.16 13.60 -50.45
N ILE A 3 50.57 12.51 -49.95
CA ILE A 3 49.78 12.42 -48.69
C ILE A 3 48.38 13.01 -48.84
N LEU A 4 47.34 12.23 -48.52
CA LEU A 4 46.27 12.55 -47.54
C LEU A 4 45.18 11.46 -47.66
N ALA A 5 45.24 10.42 -46.83
CA ALA A 5 44.74 10.39 -45.45
C ALA A 5 43.22 10.20 -45.38
N VAL A 6 42.88 8.93 -45.24
CA VAL A 6 41.70 8.31 -44.60
C VAL A 6 40.91 9.29 -43.72
N TRP A 7 39.62 9.49 -44.04
CA TRP A 7 38.65 10.06 -43.10
C TRP A 7 37.69 8.95 -42.66
N LEU A 8 37.94 8.44 -41.46
CA LEU A 8 37.03 7.63 -40.66
C LEU A 8 35.79 8.48 -40.32
N LEU A 9 34.64 8.13 -40.89
CA LEU A 9 33.33 8.58 -40.42
C LEU A 9 32.86 7.61 -39.33
N THR A 10 33.38 7.81 -38.12
CA THR A 10 32.93 7.13 -36.90
C THR A 10 31.58 7.74 -36.49
N ALA A 11 30.48 7.12 -36.91
CA ALA A 11 29.14 7.48 -36.49
C ALA A 11 28.92 7.03 -35.03
N SER A 12 29.20 7.92 -34.08
CA SER A 12 28.83 7.75 -32.68
C SER A 12 27.31 7.82 -32.53
N LEU A 13 26.66 6.66 -32.53
CA LEU A 13 25.26 6.50 -32.10
C LEU A 13 25.21 6.71 -30.57
N LEU A 14 25.04 7.96 -30.13
CA LEU A 14 24.60 8.24 -28.76
C LEU A 14 23.13 7.83 -28.65
N ALA A 15 22.89 6.57 -28.27
CA ALA A 15 21.60 6.16 -27.75
C ALA A 15 21.44 6.77 -26.35
N GLY A 16 20.96 8.02 -26.32
CA GLY A 16 20.48 8.63 -25.07
C GLY A 16 19.14 7.99 -24.71
N CYS A 17 19.11 7.20 -23.66
CA CYS A 17 17.85 6.77 -23.05
C CYS A 17 17.14 8.02 -22.49
N ALA A 18 16.18 8.57 -23.24
CA ALA A 18 15.28 9.57 -22.70
C ALA A 18 14.42 8.92 -21.61
N GLN A 19 14.65 9.30 -20.36
CA GLN A 19 13.86 8.82 -19.23
C GLN A 19 12.47 9.43 -19.33
N ILE A 20 11.48 8.59 -19.59
CA ILE A 20 10.07 8.98 -19.64
C ILE A 20 9.68 9.44 -18.23
N PRO A 21 9.22 10.69 -18.03
CA PRO A 21 8.74 11.14 -16.74
C PRO A 21 7.53 10.31 -16.32
N ALA A 22 7.46 9.93 -15.04
CA ALA A 22 6.28 9.27 -14.51
C ALA A 22 5.05 10.18 -14.71
N PRO A 23 3.88 9.62 -15.10
CA PRO A 23 2.66 10.40 -15.23
C PRO A 23 2.33 11.09 -13.89
N PRO A 24 1.77 12.31 -13.91
CA PRO A 24 1.37 13.01 -12.70
C PRO A 24 0.33 12.18 -11.94
N LEU A 25 0.47 12.11 -10.62
CA LEU A 25 -0.51 11.47 -9.76
C LEU A 25 -1.85 12.21 -9.86
N ALA A 26 -2.96 11.46 -9.89
CA ALA A 26 -4.28 12.05 -9.77
C ALA A 26 -4.45 12.74 -8.40
N ALA A 27 -5.26 13.80 -8.35
CA ALA A 27 -5.61 14.44 -7.09
C ALA A 27 -6.18 13.40 -6.11
N ARG A 28 -5.83 13.50 -4.81
CA ARG A 28 -6.20 12.49 -3.80
C ARG A 28 -7.69 12.15 -3.83
N ALA A 29 -8.57 13.13 -4.02
CA ALA A 29 -10.02 12.94 -4.08
C ALA A 29 -10.50 12.15 -5.31
N ALA A 30 -9.75 12.16 -6.41
CA ALA A 30 -10.08 11.48 -7.66
C ALA A 30 -9.49 10.06 -7.75
N VAL A 31 -8.61 9.66 -6.83
CA VAL A 31 -8.04 8.30 -6.82
C VAL A 31 -9.14 7.29 -6.51
N GLY A 32 -9.50 6.48 -7.49
CA GLY A 32 -10.43 5.35 -7.35
C GLY A 32 -9.72 4.00 -7.45
N ASN A 33 -8.71 3.90 -8.32
CA ASN A 33 -7.84 2.74 -8.46
C ASN A 33 -6.43 3.13 -8.04
N PHE A 34 -5.68 2.19 -7.48
CA PHE A 34 -4.29 2.43 -7.13
C PHE A 34 -3.46 1.15 -7.11
N ALA A 35 -2.15 1.32 -7.20
CA ALA A 35 -1.18 0.33 -6.75
C ALA A 35 -0.16 0.99 -5.82
N VAL A 36 0.16 0.31 -4.73
CA VAL A 36 1.16 0.75 -3.75
C VAL A 36 2.16 -0.35 -3.44
N ASP A 37 3.42 0.05 -3.35
CA ASP A 37 4.46 -0.77 -2.74
C ASP A 37 4.83 -0.13 -1.40
N ALA A 38 4.83 -0.93 -0.34
CA ALA A 38 5.06 -0.46 1.01
C ALA A 38 5.91 -1.44 1.83
N ARG A 39 6.49 -0.93 2.91
CA ARG A 39 6.95 -1.75 4.03
C ARG A 39 5.88 -1.74 5.11
N PHE A 40 5.57 -2.90 5.67
CA PHE A 40 4.63 -3.02 6.78
C PHE A 40 5.34 -3.46 8.06
N ALA A 41 4.81 -3.01 9.19
CA ALA A 41 5.08 -3.55 10.51
C ALA A 41 3.74 -3.73 11.22
N LEU A 42 3.45 -4.95 11.64
CA LEU A 42 2.26 -5.36 12.35
C LEU A 42 2.66 -5.79 13.76
N LYS A 43 2.04 -5.20 14.75
CA LYS A 43 2.16 -5.58 16.16
C LYS A 43 0.80 -6.05 16.64
N ILE A 44 0.75 -7.25 17.20
CA ILE A 44 -0.44 -7.81 17.85
C ILE A 44 -0.12 -8.04 19.32
N THR A 45 -0.96 -7.54 20.22
CA THR A 45 -0.87 -7.80 21.66
C THR A 45 -1.97 -8.78 22.03
N HIS A 46 -1.59 -9.96 22.49
CA HIS A 46 -2.54 -10.99 22.90
C HIS A 46 -3.08 -10.72 24.31
N PRO A 47 -4.25 -11.28 24.67
CA PRO A 47 -4.84 -11.09 26.01
C PRO A 47 -3.95 -11.58 27.17
N ASP A 48 -3.04 -12.54 26.91
CA ASP A 48 -2.05 -13.05 27.86
C ASP A 48 -0.82 -12.12 28.04
N GLY A 49 -0.80 -10.98 27.33
CA GLY A 49 0.30 -10.02 27.32
C GLY A 49 1.43 -10.34 26.33
N ARG A 50 1.35 -11.46 25.59
CA ARG A 50 2.34 -11.78 24.55
C ARG A 50 2.24 -10.76 23.41
N ILE A 51 3.39 -10.26 22.96
CA ILE A 51 3.48 -9.36 21.82
C ILE A 51 4.07 -10.13 20.63
N GLU A 52 3.35 -10.13 19.52
CA GLU A 52 3.79 -10.66 18.25
C GLU A 52 4.10 -9.51 17.29
N ASN A 53 5.29 -9.53 16.68
CA ASN A 53 5.69 -8.54 15.70
C ASN A 53 5.99 -9.24 14.38
N SER A 54 5.35 -8.76 13.31
CA SER A 54 5.53 -9.23 11.95
C SER A 54 5.82 -8.04 11.06
N GLY A 55 6.67 -8.21 10.05
CA GLY A 55 7.04 -7.10 9.17
C GLY A 55 7.64 -7.58 7.87
N GLY A 56 7.58 -6.72 6.86
CA GLY A 56 7.94 -7.11 5.52
C GLY A 56 7.59 -6.09 4.45
N ARG A 57 7.49 -6.58 3.22
CA ARG A 57 7.02 -5.83 2.05
C ARG A 57 5.56 -6.17 1.78
N LEU A 58 4.81 -5.16 1.37
CA LEU A 58 3.45 -5.24 0.87
C LEU A 58 3.45 -4.68 -0.55
N SER A 59 2.95 -5.44 -1.51
CA SER A 59 2.54 -4.93 -2.81
C SER A 59 1.03 -5.06 -2.89
N TRP A 60 0.32 -3.97 -3.15
CA TRP A 60 -1.13 -3.93 -3.10
C TRP A 60 -1.70 -3.20 -4.31
N THR A 61 -2.53 -3.88 -5.07
CA THR A 61 -3.33 -3.30 -6.14
C THR A 61 -4.80 -3.28 -5.74
N HIS A 62 -5.44 -2.12 -5.89
CA HIS A 62 -6.87 -1.92 -5.76
C HIS A 62 -7.43 -1.45 -7.10
N GLU A 63 -8.32 -2.24 -7.70
CA GLU A 63 -8.93 -1.95 -8.99
C GLU A 63 -10.36 -2.48 -9.05
N ASN A 64 -11.33 -1.63 -9.42
CA ASN A 64 -12.72 -2.04 -9.63
C ASN A 64 -13.37 -2.75 -8.41
N ARG A 65 -13.01 -2.34 -7.18
CA ARG A 65 -13.39 -2.98 -5.90
C ARG A 65 -12.79 -4.38 -5.68
N MET A 66 -11.73 -4.69 -6.40
CA MET A 66 -10.91 -5.88 -6.20
C MET A 66 -9.59 -5.47 -5.57
N ASP A 67 -9.15 -6.21 -4.57
CA ASP A 67 -7.88 -6.03 -3.89
C ASP A 67 -7.02 -7.27 -4.10
N ARG A 68 -5.77 -7.07 -4.52
CA ARG A 68 -4.73 -8.09 -4.50
C ARG A 68 -3.57 -7.58 -3.66
N MET A 69 -3.25 -8.28 -2.58
CA MET A 69 -2.16 -7.97 -1.67
C MET A 69 -1.15 -9.12 -1.62
N LEU A 70 0.12 -8.80 -1.84
CA LEU A 70 1.25 -9.72 -1.72
C LEU A 70 2.12 -9.28 -0.55
N LEU A 71 2.24 -10.15 0.46
CA LEU A 71 3.07 -9.94 1.63
C LEU A 71 4.31 -10.81 1.50
N ALA A 72 5.49 -10.23 1.74
CA ALA A 72 6.75 -10.96 1.78
C ALA A 72 7.59 -10.51 2.98
N ASN A 73 8.40 -11.39 3.53
CA ASN A 73 9.34 -11.02 4.60
C ASN A 73 10.48 -10.13 4.03
N PRO A 74 11.36 -9.56 4.88
CA PRO A 74 12.45 -8.71 4.42
C PRO A 74 13.45 -9.38 3.46
N LEU A 75 13.49 -10.72 3.43
CA LEU A 75 14.34 -11.50 2.51
C LEU A 75 13.66 -11.77 1.15
N GLY A 76 12.42 -11.30 0.96
CA GLY A 76 11.65 -11.49 -0.26
C GLY A 76 10.89 -12.82 -0.34
N ILE A 77 10.86 -13.60 0.75
CA ILE A 77 10.09 -14.85 0.81
C ILE A 77 8.62 -14.49 1.05
N GLY A 78 7.72 -14.98 0.18
CA GLY A 78 6.28 -14.75 0.28
C GLY A 78 5.69 -15.30 1.59
N LEU A 79 4.97 -14.45 2.31
CA LEU A 79 4.26 -14.77 3.55
C LEU A 79 2.80 -15.12 3.26
N ALA A 80 2.13 -14.29 2.45
CA ALA A 80 0.75 -14.49 2.07
C ALA A 80 0.40 -13.74 0.78
N GLU A 81 -0.56 -14.28 0.05
CA GLU A 81 -1.30 -13.60 -1.02
C GLU A 81 -2.76 -13.51 -0.57
N ILE A 82 -3.34 -12.32 -0.63
CA ILE A 82 -4.72 -12.05 -0.26
C ILE A 82 -5.41 -11.45 -1.48
N GLU A 83 -6.53 -12.05 -1.88
CA GLU A 83 -7.40 -11.50 -2.91
C GLU A 83 -8.79 -11.26 -2.32
N SER A 84 -9.39 -10.11 -2.61
CA SER A 84 -10.74 -9.76 -2.16
C SER A 84 -11.51 -9.12 -3.30
N ALA A 85 -12.77 -9.52 -3.42
CA ALA A 85 -13.77 -8.96 -4.32
C ALA A 85 -15.14 -9.00 -3.61
N PRO A 86 -16.16 -8.28 -4.09
CA PRO A 86 -17.48 -8.34 -3.48
C PRO A 86 -18.02 -9.77 -3.38
N GLY A 87 -18.26 -10.25 -2.16
CA GLY A 87 -18.78 -11.59 -1.87
C GLY A 87 -17.75 -12.73 -1.92
N HIS A 88 -16.46 -12.44 -2.11
CA HIS A 88 -15.41 -13.45 -2.04
C HIS A 88 -14.07 -12.87 -1.60
N ALA A 89 -13.45 -13.50 -0.60
CA ALA A 89 -12.07 -13.27 -0.23
C ALA A 89 -11.32 -14.59 -0.13
N SER A 90 -10.04 -14.58 -0.51
CA SER A 90 -9.14 -15.73 -0.38
C SER A 90 -7.78 -15.31 0.17
N LEU A 91 -7.15 -16.21 0.92
CA LEU A 91 -5.80 -16.04 1.46
C LEU A 91 -5.02 -17.32 1.23
N ARG A 92 -3.85 -17.18 0.59
CA ARG A 92 -2.88 -18.26 0.41
C ARG A 92 -1.61 -17.93 1.18
N THR A 93 -1.22 -18.78 2.12
CA THR A 93 0.00 -18.60 2.91
C THR A 93 1.23 -19.10 2.17
N GLY A 94 2.42 -18.66 2.60
CA GLY A 94 3.70 -19.11 2.05
C GLY A 94 3.97 -20.61 2.22
N ASP A 95 3.35 -21.27 3.21
CA ASP A 95 3.40 -22.72 3.42
C ASP A 95 2.33 -23.49 2.61
N GLY A 96 1.56 -22.80 1.75
CA GLY A 96 0.62 -23.41 0.80
C GLY A 96 -0.78 -23.68 1.34
N LYS A 97 -1.13 -23.20 2.55
CA LYS A 97 -2.50 -23.28 3.06
C LYS A 97 -3.36 -22.23 2.38
N ASN A 98 -4.61 -22.61 2.08
CA ASN A 98 -5.60 -21.75 1.46
C ASN A 98 -6.79 -21.58 2.40
N TYR A 99 -7.28 -20.36 2.50
CA TYR A 99 -8.46 -19.96 3.24
C TYR A 99 -9.36 -19.14 2.32
N SER A 100 -10.67 -19.19 2.57
CA SER A 100 -11.63 -18.39 1.82
C SER A 100 -12.84 -18.08 2.68
N ALA A 101 -13.37 -16.88 2.55
CA ALA A 101 -14.62 -16.45 3.16
C ALA A 101 -15.42 -15.59 2.18
N ALA A 102 -16.65 -15.25 2.56
CA ALA A 102 -17.46 -14.30 1.79
C ALA A 102 -16.93 -12.86 1.95
N GLU A 103 -16.42 -12.54 3.14
CA GLU A 103 -15.96 -11.19 3.50
C GLU A 103 -14.48 -11.21 3.93
N PRO A 104 -13.68 -10.22 3.51
CA PRO A 104 -12.26 -10.16 3.83
C PRO A 104 -12.00 -10.01 5.34
N ASP A 105 -12.86 -9.30 6.05
CA ASP A 105 -12.71 -9.10 7.51
C ASP A 105 -12.90 -10.42 8.27
N GLN A 106 -13.86 -11.24 7.82
CA GLN A 106 -14.06 -12.58 8.36
C GLN A 106 -12.83 -13.46 8.08
N LEU A 107 -12.35 -13.45 6.83
CA LEU A 107 -11.18 -14.24 6.42
C LEU A 107 -9.95 -13.93 7.29
N LEU A 108 -9.66 -12.65 7.50
CA LEU A 108 -8.50 -12.25 8.29
C LEU A 108 -8.72 -12.53 9.78
N ALA A 109 -9.94 -12.44 10.29
CA ALA A 109 -10.24 -12.86 11.65
C ALA A 109 -10.00 -14.36 11.86
N GLU A 110 -10.38 -15.21 10.91
CA GLU A 110 -10.13 -16.66 10.97
C GLU A 110 -8.63 -17.00 10.92
N VAL A 111 -7.87 -16.28 10.10
CA VAL A 111 -6.43 -16.56 9.90
C VAL A 111 -5.57 -15.97 11.02
N THR A 112 -5.89 -14.76 11.50
CA THR A 112 -5.07 -14.04 12.50
C THR A 112 -5.60 -14.18 13.92
N GLY A 113 -6.83 -14.65 14.10
CA GLY A 113 -7.54 -14.65 15.37
C GLY A 113 -7.92 -13.24 15.85
N GLN A 114 -7.83 -12.22 14.99
CA GLN A 114 -8.06 -10.81 15.34
C GLN A 114 -9.00 -10.13 14.33
N PRO A 115 -9.96 -9.29 14.78
CA PRO A 115 -10.86 -8.57 13.87
C PRO A 115 -10.10 -7.41 13.19
N LEU A 116 -9.60 -7.67 11.98
CA LEU A 116 -8.93 -6.68 11.13
C LEU A 116 -9.93 -6.13 10.11
N PRO A 117 -10.18 -4.81 10.07
CA PRO A 117 -11.13 -4.18 9.14
C PRO A 117 -10.48 -3.97 7.76
N VAL A 118 -10.11 -5.07 7.10
CA VAL A 118 -9.43 -5.05 5.79
C VAL A 118 -10.30 -4.37 4.74
N SER A 119 -11.61 -4.55 4.81
CA SER A 119 -12.60 -3.90 3.93
C SER A 119 -12.55 -2.37 3.97
N HIS A 120 -12.09 -1.78 5.08
CA HIS A 120 -11.94 -0.33 5.24
C HIS A 120 -10.61 0.20 4.71
N LEU A 121 -9.57 -0.65 4.61
CA LEU A 121 -8.21 -0.23 4.28
C LEU A 121 -8.12 0.57 2.97
N PRO A 122 -8.80 0.22 1.86
CA PRO A 122 -8.69 1.00 0.61
C PRO A 122 -9.09 2.47 0.81
N ALA A 123 -10.18 2.72 1.55
CA ALA A 123 -10.65 4.07 1.85
C ALA A 123 -9.72 4.77 2.83
N TRP A 124 -9.28 4.06 3.88
CA TRP A 124 -8.36 4.60 4.89
C TRP A 124 -7.00 4.97 4.31
N LEU A 125 -6.49 4.25 3.32
CA LEU A 125 -5.23 4.58 2.64
C LEU A 125 -5.29 5.97 1.98
N LEU A 126 -6.47 6.40 1.55
CA LEU A 126 -6.72 7.70 0.93
C LEU A 126 -7.23 8.78 1.92
N GLY A 127 -7.30 8.45 3.21
CA GLY A 127 -7.82 9.35 4.24
C GLY A 127 -9.33 9.58 4.15
N ARG A 128 -10.08 8.60 3.63
CA ARG A 128 -11.54 8.68 3.48
C ARG A 128 -12.21 7.75 4.49
N PRO A 129 -13.24 8.22 5.22
CA PRO A 129 -14.07 7.33 6.02
C PRO A 129 -14.88 6.42 5.08
N HIS A 130 -15.04 5.16 5.45
CA HIS A 130 -15.87 4.21 4.71
C HIS A 130 -17.37 4.36 5.07
N GLY A 131 -17.67 4.88 6.25
CA GLY A 131 -19.01 5.16 6.79
C GLY A 131 -19.00 6.35 7.74
N ALA A 132 -19.45 6.15 8.98
CA ALA A 132 -19.61 7.21 9.98
C ALA A 132 -18.30 7.56 10.72
N GLY A 133 -17.20 7.73 9.97
CA GLY A 133 -15.91 8.16 10.52
C GLY A 133 -15.75 9.68 10.61
N THR A 134 -14.82 10.13 11.45
CA THR A 134 -14.41 11.54 11.56
C THR A 134 -13.00 11.73 11.02
N VAL A 135 -12.76 12.82 10.28
CA VAL A 135 -11.45 13.16 9.74
C VAL A 135 -11.01 14.53 10.25
N GLU A 136 -9.91 14.55 10.99
CA GLU A 136 -9.17 15.77 11.34
C GLU A 136 -8.23 16.12 10.18
N HIS A 137 -8.02 17.41 9.96
CA HIS A 137 -7.18 17.91 8.87
C HIS A 137 -5.99 18.71 9.39
N ASP A 138 -4.87 18.67 8.68
CA ASP A 138 -3.70 19.51 8.93
C ASP A 138 -3.88 20.93 8.37
N ALA A 139 -2.84 21.77 8.51
CA ALA A 139 -2.83 23.15 8.02
C ALA A 139 -2.99 23.28 6.49
N TRP A 140 -2.76 22.20 5.74
CA TRP A 140 -2.87 22.12 4.29
C TRP A 140 -4.16 21.43 3.84
N SER A 141 -5.13 21.26 4.76
CA SER A 141 -6.43 20.62 4.51
C SER A 141 -6.32 19.16 4.09
N ARG A 142 -5.32 18.43 4.60
CA ARG A 142 -5.14 17.00 4.36
C ARG A 142 -5.52 16.20 5.60
N PRO A 143 -6.04 14.98 5.46
CA PRO A 143 -6.30 14.08 6.58
C PRO A 143 -5.04 13.94 7.45
N SER A 144 -5.09 14.43 8.69
CA SER A 144 -4.02 14.22 9.67
C SER A 144 -4.33 13.00 10.53
N ARG A 145 -5.62 12.81 10.83
CA ARG A 145 -6.13 11.70 11.62
C ARG A 145 -7.55 11.32 11.20
N LEU A 146 -7.78 10.03 11.01
CA LEU A 146 -9.11 9.46 10.79
C LEU A 146 -9.48 8.58 11.99
N ARG A 147 -10.73 8.64 12.43
CA ARG A 147 -11.28 7.74 13.44
C ARG A 147 -12.55 7.08 12.91
N GLU A 148 -12.58 5.75 12.90
CA GLU A 148 -13.72 4.99 12.39
C GLU A 148 -13.70 3.57 12.97
N ALA A 149 -14.88 3.04 13.32
CA ALA A 149 -15.04 1.65 13.77
C ALA A 149 -14.10 1.22 14.92
N GLY A 150 -13.75 2.13 15.83
CA GLY A 150 -12.81 1.86 16.94
C GLY A 150 -11.32 2.00 16.57
N TRP A 151 -11.02 2.31 15.32
CA TRP A 151 -9.65 2.51 14.83
C TRP A 151 -9.28 4.00 14.76
N GLN A 152 -8.02 4.29 15.04
CA GLN A 152 -7.37 5.57 14.74
C GLN A 152 -6.34 5.36 13.64
N ILE A 153 -6.38 6.20 12.60
CA ILE A 153 -5.42 6.19 11.50
C ILE A 153 -4.71 7.54 11.48
N ASP A 154 -3.39 7.52 11.69
CA ASP A 154 -2.54 8.70 11.62
C ASP A 154 -1.78 8.76 10.29
N TYR A 155 -1.73 9.94 9.68
CA TYR A 155 -1.15 10.14 8.35
C TYR A 155 0.11 11.01 8.40
N LEU A 156 1.06 10.70 7.51
CA LEU A 156 2.24 11.55 7.24
C LEU A 156 2.45 11.69 5.74
N TYR A 157 2.84 12.89 5.33
CA TYR A 157 3.06 13.27 3.93
C TYR A 157 4.53 13.64 3.69
N ALA A 158 4.98 13.60 2.44
CA ALA A 158 6.37 13.94 2.07
C ALA A 158 6.62 15.44 1.90
N ASP A 159 5.59 16.17 1.49
CA ASP A 159 5.60 17.61 1.23
C ASP A 159 4.34 18.23 1.82
N ASP A 160 4.02 19.47 1.44
CA ASP A 160 2.89 20.26 1.91
C ASP A 160 1.80 20.44 0.83
N ALA A 161 1.87 19.69 -0.28
CA ALA A 161 0.87 19.79 -1.33
C ALA A 161 -0.49 19.28 -0.80
N PRO A 162 -1.60 20.04 -0.96
CA PRO A 162 -2.92 19.66 -0.45
C PRO A 162 -3.44 18.30 -0.97
N ASP A 163 -3.03 17.95 -2.19
CA ASP A 163 -3.38 16.68 -2.84
C ASP A 163 -2.37 15.56 -2.62
N ALA A 164 -1.36 15.75 -1.77
CA ALA A 164 -0.37 14.73 -1.47
C ALA A 164 -1.03 13.43 -0.99
N LEU A 165 -0.52 12.32 -1.51
CA LEU A 165 -0.83 10.98 -1.00
C LEU A 165 0.08 10.68 0.22
N PRO A 166 -0.42 9.95 1.23
CA PRO A 166 0.38 9.68 2.42
C PRO A 166 1.59 8.81 2.08
N THR A 167 2.71 9.09 2.74
CA THR A 167 3.91 8.23 2.70
C THR A 167 4.02 7.35 3.94
N ARG A 168 3.24 7.66 4.99
CA ARG A 168 3.08 6.80 6.14
C ARG A 168 1.64 6.78 6.60
N LEU A 169 1.21 5.59 7.01
CA LEU A 169 -0.07 5.35 7.66
C LEU A 169 0.19 4.53 8.93
N THR A 170 -0.39 4.94 10.06
CA THR A 170 -0.38 4.13 11.29
C THR A 170 -1.82 3.90 11.73
N ALA A 171 -2.30 2.67 11.58
CA ALA A 171 -3.62 2.24 12.04
C ALA A 171 -3.49 1.57 13.40
N ILE A 172 -4.26 2.06 14.36
CA ILE A 172 -4.23 1.66 15.77
C ILE A 172 -5.64 1.22 16.15
N GLY A 173 -5.79 -0.05 16.50
CA GLY A 173 -6.98 -0.62 17.12
C GLY A 173 -6.70 -1.03 18.56
N ASP A 174 -7.61 -1.78 19.17
CA ASP A 174 -7.56 -2.13 20.60
C ASP A 174 -6.25 -2.83 21.01
N ASN A 175 -5.84 -3.83 20.24
CA ASN A 175 -4.65 -4.64 20.51
C ASN A 175 -3.76 -4.84 19.30
N ILE A 176 -4.00 -4.06 18.23
CA ILE A 176 -3.31 -4.16 16.95
C ILE A 176 -2.77 -2.79 16.56
N GLU A 177 -1.55 -2.78 16.08
CA GLU A 177 -0.95 -1.62 15.44
C GLU A 177 -0.34 -2.03 14.10
N LEU A 178 -0.84 -1.43 13.01
CA LEU A 178 -0.32 -1.60 11.66
C LEU A 178 0.33 -0.30 11.20
N ARG A 179 1.61 -0.35 10.88
CA ARG A 179 2.36 0.74 10.26
C ARG A 179 2.67 0.40 8.82
N LEU A 180 2.32 1.30 7.90
CA LEU A 180 2.71 1.24 6.51
C LEU A 180 3.64 2.42 6.21
N ARG A 181 4.80 2.13 5.62
CA ARG A 181 5.65 3.12 4.95
C ARG A 181 5.53 2.88 3.46
N ILE A 182 4.83 3.76 2.78
CA ILE A 182 4.57 3.65 1.34
C ILE A 182 5.81 4.16 0.60
N GLU A 183 6.34 3.31 -0.25
CA GLU A 183 7.53 3.58 -1.07
C GLU A 183 7.14 4.15 -2.43
N THR A 184 6.06 3.62 -3.02
CA THR A 184 5.59 3.99 -4.35
C THR A 184 4.07 4.07 -4.37
N TRP A 185 3.55 5.07 -5.08
CA TRP A 185 2.15 5.20 -5.47
C TRP A 185 2.01 5.15 -6.99
N LYS A 186 0.96 4.47 -7.45
CA LYS A 186 0.45 4.57 -8.83
C LYS A 186 -1.07 4.76 -8.74
N THR A 187 -1.62 5.76 -9.40
CA THR A 187 -3.07 6.04 -9.41
C THR A 187 -3.80 5.47 -10.63
N THR A 188 -3.06 4.71 -11.44
CA THR A 188 -3.54 3.89 -12.55
C THR A 188 -2.70 2.61 -12.50
N PRO A 189 -3.28 1.47 -12.11
CA PRO A 189 -2.57 0.18 -12.06
C PRO A 189 -2.00 -0.26 -13.42
#